data_AF-A0A7K3FV70-F1
#
_entry.id   AF-A0A7K3FV70-F1
#
_cell.length_a   1.000
_cell.length_b   1.000
_cell.length_c   1.000
_cell.angle_alpha   90.00
_cell.angle_beta   90.00
_cell.angle_gamma   90.00
#
_symmetry.space_group_name_H-M   'P 1'
#
loop_
_entity.id
_entity.type
_entity.pdbx_description
1 polymer ?
#
loop_
_entity_poly.entity_id
_entity_poly.type
_entity_poly.pdbx_seq_one_letter_code
_entity_poly.pdbx_strand_id
1 'polypeptide(L)' 'RGITAQFLHGGTPVKQREEMVDRFQRGERQVFLLSLKAAGTGLNLTRAGHVIHFDRWWNPAVEDQATDRAYRIGQTQ' A
#
# COMPACT_ATOMS: atom_id res chain seq x y z
N ARG A 1 4.34 1.88 21.66
CA ARG A 1 3.16 1.04 22.01
C ARG A 1 2.38 0.82 20.72
N GLY A 2 2.07 -0.45 20.44
CA GLY A 2 2.26 -1.02 19.10
C GLY A 2 1.09 -0.89 18.14
N ILE A 3 1.27 -0.10 17.09
CA ILE A 3 0.48 -0.20 15.87
C ILE A 3 1.04 -1.40 15.09
N THR A 4 0.17 -2.33 14.67
CA THR A 4 0.61 -3.46 13.85
C THR A 4 0.91 -3.00 12.44
N ALA A 5 2.19 -2.91 12.10
CA ALA A 5 2.66 -2.46 10.81
C ALA A 5 3.37 -3.58 10.04
N GLN A 6 3.39 -3.47 8.72
CA GLN A 6 4.27 -4.25 7.85
C GLN A 6 4.85 -3.36 6.76
N PHE A 7 5.99 -3.75 6.19
CA PHE A 7 6.73 -2.97 5.19
C PHE A 7 6.99 -3.79 3.93
N LEU A 8 6.55 -3.28 2.77
CA LEU A 8 6.82 -3.87 1.46
C LEU A 8 7.84 -3.02 0.69
N HIS A 9 8.91 -3.66 0.23
CA HIS A 9 9.94 -3.03 -0.59
C HIS A 9 10.15 -3.76 -1.91
N GLY A 10 10.84 -3.12 -2.86
CA GLY A 10 11.02 -3.67 -4.20
C GLY A 10 11.85 -4.96 -4.32
N GLY A 11 12.42 -5.45 -3.20
CA GLY A 11 13.14 -6.73 -3.13
C GLY A 11 12.29 -7.87 -2.56
N THR A 12 11.08 -7.61 -2.08
CA THR A 12 10.19 -8.64 -1.54
C THR A 12 9.73 -9.58 -2.67
N PRO A 13 9.94 -10.91 -2.54
CA PRO A 13 9.48 -11.90 -3.51
C PRO A 13 7.97 -11.79 -3.77
N VAL A 14 7.54 -12.14 -4.98
CA VAL A 14 6.14 -12.00 -5.41
C VAL A 14 5.18 -12.73 -4.47
N LYS A 15 5.46 -14.00 -4.14
CA LYS A 15 4.62 -14.78 -3.21
C LYS A 15 4.50 -14.11 -1.84
N GLN A 16 5.59 -13.61 -1.29
CA GLN A 16 5.57 -12.94 0.02
C GLN A 16 4.80 -11.62 -0.04
N ARG A 17 4.89 -10.89 -1.17
CA ARG A 17 4.11 -9.67 -1.40
C ARG A 17 2.61 -9.95 -1.41
N GLU A 18 2.17 -11.00 -2.09
CA GLU A 18 0.76 -11.42 -2.14
C GLU A 18 0.25 -11.73 -0.72
N GLU A 19 0.99 -12.53 0.04
CA GLU A 19 0.66 -12.84 1.44
C GLU A 19 0.56 -11.58 2.32
N MET A 20 1.44 -10.61 2.10
CA MET A 20 1.40 -9.32 2.82
C MET A 20 0.15 -8.53 2.46
N VAL A 21 -0.19 -8.43 1.18
CA VAL A 21 -1.42 -7.76 0.72
C VAL A 21 -2.64 -8.42 1.34
N ASP A 22 -2.72 -9.75 1.33
CA ASP A 22 -3.84 -10.49 1.90
C ASP A 22 -4.00 -10.24 3.40
N ARG A 23 -2.89 -10.27 4.16
CA ARG A 23 -2.93 -9.96 5.61
C ARG A 23 -3.44 -8.55 5.87
N PHE A 24 -3.03 -7.57 5.07
CA PHE A 24 -3.51 -6.21 5.19
C PHE A 24 -5.01 -6.13 4.88
N GLN A 25 -5.45 -6.74 3.78
CA GLN A 25 -6.87 -6.76 3.38
C GLN A 25 -7.78 -7.46 4.41
N ARG A 26 -7.27 -8.50 5.10
CA ARG A 26 -7.95 -9.17 6.23
C ARG A 26 -7.98 -8.33 7.52
N GLY A 27 -7.24 -7.22 7.58
CA GLY A 27 -7.19 -6.35 8.76
C GLY A 27 -6.25 -6.83 9.86
N GLU A 28 -5.37 -7.78 9.57
CA GLU A 28 -4.36 -8.25 10.54
C GLU A 28 -3.29 -7.18 10.83
N ARG A 29 -3.12 -6.23 9.90
CA ARG A 29 -2.18 -5.11 10.01
C ARG A 29 -2.95 -3.80 9.86
N GLN A 30 -2.72 -2.87 10.78
CA GLN A 30 -3.30 -1.54 10.76
C GLN A 30 -2.57 -0.60 9.79
N VAL A 31 -1.26 -0.79 9.62
CA VAL A 31 -0.43 0.05 8.75
C VAL A 31 0.32 -0.81 7.74
N PHE A 32 0.30 -0.37 6.49
CA PHE A 32 1.10 -0.96 5.43
C PHE A 32 2.01 0.09 4.81
N LEU A 33 3.29 0.05 5.18
CA LEU A 33 4.29 0.94 4.61
C LEU A 33 4.79 0.37 3.27
N LEU A 34 4.88 1.22 2.27
CA LEU A 34 5.36 0.87 0.94
C LEU A 34 6.58 1.73 0.60
N SER A 35 7.64 1.10 0.07
CA SER A 35 8.65 1.87 -0.66
C SER A 35 8.07 2.39 -1.97
N LEU A 36 8.60 3.51 -2.50
CA LEU A 36 8.21 4.05 -3.81
C LEU A 36 8.28 2.99 -4.94
N LYS A 37 9.35 2.19 -4.96
CA LYS A 37 9.52 1.10 -5.94
C LYS A 37 8.42 0.05 -5.82
N ALA A 38 7.96 -0.26 -4.61
CA ALA A 38 6.90 -1.23 -4.38
C ALA A 38 5.50 -0.66 -4.73
N ALA A 39 5.27 0.63 -4.47
CA ALA A 39 4.00 1.29 -4.78
C ALA A 39 3.65 1.25 -6.29
N GLY A 40 4.66 1.23 -7.16
CA GLY A 40 4.49 1.12 -8.61
C GLY A 40 4.02 -0.25 -9.13
N THR A 41 3.87 -1.28 -8.28
CA THR A 41 3.70 -2.68 -8.72
C THR A 41 2.26 -3.20 -8.85
N GLY A 42 1.25 -2.33 -8.89
CA GLY A 42 -0.11 -2.80 -9.21
C GLY A 42 -0.90 -3.38 -8.03
N LEU A 43 -0.63 -2.96 -6.80
CA LEU A 43 -1.27 -3.52 -5.61
C LEU A 43 -2.77 -3.19 -5.52
N ASN A 44 -3.55 -4.06 -4.88
CA ASN A 44 -4.93 -3.79 -4.50
C ASN A 44 -5.00 -3.61 -2.98
N LEU A 45 -5.20 -2.37 -2.51
CA LEU A 45 -5.15 -2.01 -1.09
C LEU A 45 -6.44 -1.33 -0.60
N THR A 46 -7.58 -1.74 -1.15
CA THR A 46 -8.94 -1.20 -0.89
C THR A 46 -9.40 -1.23 0.57
N ARG A 47 -8.70 -1.86 1.50
CA ARG A 47 -8.99 -1.70 2.93
C ARG A 47 -8.47 -0.37 3.48
N ALA A 48 -7.48 0.23 2.84
CA ALA A 48 -6.89 1.48 3.32
C ALA A 48 -7.92 2.61 3.24
N GLY A 49 -8.29 3.17 4.40
CA GLY A 49 -9.14 4.36 4.46
C GLY A 49 -8.37 5.68 4.42
N HIS A 50 -7.03 5.64 4.59
CA HIS A 50 -6.16 6.80 4.56
C HIS A 50 -4.84 6.46 3.89
N VAL A 51 -4.32 7.39 3.08
CA VAL A 51 -3.01 7.30 2.44
C VAL A 51 -2.17 8.49 2.87
N ILE A 52 -0.93 8.21 3.27
CA ILE A 52 0.06 9.23 3.64
C ILE A 52 1.27 9.07 2.73
N HIS A 53 1.57 10.09 1.93
CA HIS A 53 2.80 10.19 1.16
C HIS A 53 3.89 10.80 2.04
N PHE A 54 4.87 9.98 2.44
CA PHE A 54 5.91 10.41 3.37
C PHE A 54 7.03 11.20 2.68
N ASP A 55 7.50 10.72 1.53
CA ASP A 55 8.47 11.43 0.69
C ASP A 55 7.75 11.95 -0.56
N ARG A 56 7.81 13.27 -0.77
CA ARG A 56 7.24 13.93 -1.96
C ARG A 56 8.12 13.65 -3.16
N TRP A 57 7.65 12.81 -4.07
CA TRP A 57 8.38 12.50 -5.30
C TRP A 57 8.13 13.62 -6.31
N TRP A 58 9.14 13.99 -7.09
CA TRP A 58 9.07 15.13 -8.00
C TRP A 58 8.04 14.95 -9.16
N ASN A 59 7.58 13.72 -9.40
CA ASN A 59 6.59 13.40 -10.42
C ASN A 59 5.21 13.12 -9.79
N PRO A 60 4.23 14.03 -9.91
CA PRO A 60 2.89 13.90 -9.35
C PRO A 60 2.16 12.62 -9.78
N ALA A 61 2.37 12.16 -11.02
CA ALA A 61 1.70 10.96 -11.54
C ALA A 61 2.05 9.69 -10.76
N VAL A 62 3.21 9.65 -10.10
CA VAL A 62 3.62 8.52 -9.26
C VAL A 62 2.88 8.54 -7.92
N GLU A 63 2.65 9.73 -7.35
CA GLU A 63 1.86 9.90 -6.12
C GLU A 63 0.38 9.55 -6.36
N ASP A 64 -0.18 10.02 -7.48
CA ASP A 64 -1.56 9.71 -7.88
C ASP A 64 -1.73 8.20 -8.06
N GLN A 65 -0.82 7.55 -8.80
CA GLN A 65 -0.85 6.10 -8.99
C GLN A 65 -0.75 5.32 -7.67
N ALA A 66 0.04 5.81 -6.71
CA ALA A 66 0.14 5.19 -5.39
C ALA A 66 -1.16 5.37 -4.58
N THR A 67 -1.82 6.53 -4.71
CA THR A 67 -3.12 6.83 -4.08
C THR A 67 -4.25 5.96 -4.64
N ASP A 68 -4.30 5.80 -5.96
CA ASP A 68 -5.27 4.95 -6.68
C ASP A 68 -5.21 3.47 -6.27
N ARG A 69 -4.13 3.03 -5.60
CA ARG A 69 -4.05 1.65 -5.07
C ARG A 69 -4.95 1.44 -3.85
N ALA A 70 -5.14 2.48 -3.07
CA ALA A 70 -5.99 2.49 -1.88
C ALA A 70 -7.44 2.85 -2.22
N TYR A 71 -7.65 3.78 -3.15
CA TYR A 71 -8.98 4.22 -3.58
C TYR A 71 -9.32 3.65 -4.96
N ARG A 72 -10.19 2.63 -4.99
CA ARG A 72 -10.73 2.09 -6.26
C ARG A 72 -12.19 2.46 -6.47
N ILE A 73 -12.58 2.60 -7.74
CA ILE A 73 -13.98 2.83 -8.14
C ILE A 73 -14.87 1.71 -7.57
N GLY A 74 -15.93 2.09 -6.84
CA GLY A 74 -16.88 1.16 -6.21
C GLY A 74 -16.62 0.88 -4.73
N GLN A 75 -15.59 1.47 -4.13
CA GLN A 75 -15.34 1.41 -2.70
C GLN A 75 -16.35 2.30 -1.95
N THR A 76 -16.98 1.77 -0.90
CA THR A 76 -18.05 2.45 -0.15
C THR A 76 -17.56 3.20 1.10
N GLN A 77 -16.27 3.05 1.45
CA GLN A 77 -15.57 3.80 2.50
C GLN A 77 -14.10 4.00 2.10
#